data_AF-A0A1G3CPS7-F1
#
_entry.id   AF-A0A1G3CPS7-F1
#
_cell.length_a   1.000
_cell.length_b   1.000
_cell.length_c   1.000
_cell.angle_alpha   90.00
_cell.angle_beta   90.00
_cell.angle_gamma   90.00
#
_symmetry.space_group_name_H-M   'P 1'
#
loop_
_entity.id
_entity.type
_entity.pdbx_description
1 polymer ?
#
loop_
_entity_poly.entity_id
_entity_poly.type
_entity_poly.pdbx_seq_one_letter_code
_entity_poly.pdbx_strand_id
1 'polypeptide(L)'
;MSTTKSTCYIRFLNLIDVLDRINPGKKLDSIEEGLLDKIILSFDAKKPILVGDLISLSELGSQATLHGRLKNLSAMGYIKMAANEDGRKKEVVPSKMAIKRYEEISKCLAKAVKES
;
A
#
# COMPACT_ATOMS: atom_id res chain seq x y z
N MET A 1 24.63 24.78 17.79
CA MET A 1 23.67 24.11 16.88
C MET A 1 22.99 23.02 17.67
N SER A 2 21.72 23.21 18.00
CA SER A 2 20.97 22.27 18.85
C SER A 2 20.84 20.94 18.11
N THR A 3 21.49 19.90 18.63
CA THR A 3 21.32 18.52 18.18
C THR A 3 19.92 18.06 18.59
N THR A 4 18.92 18.44 17.79
CA THR A 4 17.58 17.87 17.91
C THR A 4 17.74 16.37 17.72
N LYS A 5 17.58 15.58 18.79
CA LYS A 5 17.53 14.11 18.68
C LYS A 5 16.55 13.81 17.56
N SER A 6 17.03 13.23 16.45
CA SER A 6 16.15 12.86 15.35
C SER A 6 15.06 11.97 15.91
N THR A 7 13.83 12.46 15.85
CA THR A 7 12.67 11.73 16.35
C THR A 7 12.62 10.38 15.62
N CYS A 8 12.12 9.35 16.30
CA CYS A 8 11.99 8.01 15.70
C CYS A 8 11.30 8.07 14.32
N TYR A 9 10.34 8.99 14.15
CA TYR A 9 9.64 9.21 12.90
C TYR A 9 10.53 9.74 11.77
N ILE A 10 11.44 10.70 12.03
CA ILE A 10 12.37 11.20 11.00
C ILE A 10 13.30 10.08 10.52
N ARG A 11 13.77 9.23 11.42
CA ARG A 11 14.59 8.06 11.05
C ARG A 11 13.82 7.05 10.23
N PHE A 12 12.57 6.79 10.59
CA PHE A 12 11.68 5.96 9.80
C PHE A 12 11.51 6.50 8.37
N LEU A 13 11.23 7.81 8.20
CA LEU A 13 11.11 8.42 6.87
C LEU A 13 12.39 8.28 6.04
N ASN A 14 13.57 8.47 6.64
CA ASN A 14 14.84 8.26 5.94
C ASN A 14 15.04 6.81 5.50
N LEU A 15 14.67 5.83 6.34
CA LEU A 15 14.75 4.41 5.98
C LEU A 15 13.79 4.04 4.84
N ILE A 16 12.59 4.64 4.81
CA ILE A 16 11.62 4.47 3.72
C ILE A 16 12.15 5.08 2.42
N ASP A 17 12.71 6.29 2.45
CA ASP A 17 13.31 6.92 1.27
C ASP A 17 14.45 6.07 0.69
N VAL A 18 15.29 5.50 1.56
CA VAL A 18 16.35 4.56 1.13
C VAL A 18 15.75 3.29 0.51
N LEU A 19 14.68 2.74 1.10
CA LEU A 19 14.00 1.56 0.57
C LEU A 19 13.44 1.82 -0.84
N ASP A 20 12.81 2.97 -1.05
CA ASP A 20 12.26 3.35 -2.36
C ASP A 20 13.35 3.66 -3.39
N ARG A 21 14.51 4.23 -2.98
CA ARG A 21 15.68 4.41 -3.86
C ARG A 21 16.31 3.10 -4.31
N ILE A 22 16.24 2.04 -3.49
CA ILE A 22 16.72 0.71 -3.86
C ILE A 22 15.76 0.02 -4.85
N ASN A 23 14.47 0.42 -4.86
CA ASN A 23 13.44 -0.15 -5.72
C ASN A 23 12.73 0.94 -6.59
N PRO A 24 13.47 1.66 -7.45
CA PRO A 24 12.93 2.82 -8.18
C PRO A 24 11.81 2.45 -9.15
N GLY A 25 11.80 1.22 -9.69
CA GLY A 25 10.75 0.70 -10.58
C GLY A 25 9.42 0.36 -9.91
N LYS A 26 9.30 0.61 -8.61
CA LYS A 26 8.15 0.23 -7.78
C LYS A 26 7.49 1.40 -7.05
N LYS A 27 7.83 2.63 -7.42
CA LYS A 27 7.26 3.83 -6.79
C LYS A 27 5.76 3.90 -7.10
N LEU A 28 4.96 3.77 -6.06
CA LEU A 28 3.51 3.91 -6.11
C LEU A 28 3.16 5.41 -6.01
N ASP A 29 2.13 5.83 -6.74
CA ASP A 29 1.54 7.16 -6.54
C ASP A 29 0.78 7.20 -5.20
N SER A 30 0.55 8.38 -4.61
CA SER A 30 -0.10 8.51 -3.31
C SER A 30 -1.50 7.86 -3.28
N ILE A 31 -2.22 7.90 -4.41
CA ILE A 31 -3.52 7.24 -4.58
C ILE A 31 -3.35 5.70 -4.61
N GLU A 32 -2.31 5.21 -5.28
CA GLU A 32 -2.02 3.78 -5.38
C GLU A 32 -1.57 3.22 -4.02
N GLU A 33 -0.79 3.99 -3.25
CA GLU A 33 -0.45 3.65 -1.86
C GLU A 33 -1.69 3.61 -0.98
N GLY A 34 -2.53 4.64 -0.99
CA GLY A 34 -3.76 4.65 -0.18
C GLY A 34 -4.75 3.54 -0.53
N LEU A 35 -4.86 3.18 -1.82
CA LEU A 35 -5.64 2.02 -2.25
C LEU A 35 -5.03 0.71 -1.71
N LEU A 36 -3.71 0.56 -1.80
CA LEU A 36 -3.02 -0.63 -1.34
C LEU A 36 -3.11 -0.79 0.18
N ASP A 37 -2.99 0.31 0.94
CA ASP A 37 -3.16 0.35 2.39
C ASP A 37 -4.54 -0.17 2.77
N LYS A 38 -5.59 0.32 2.10
CA LYS A 38 -6.98 -0.11 2.36
C LYS A 38 -7.19 -1.60 2.08
N ILE A 39 -6.60 -2.10 1.00
CA ILE A 39 -6.67 -3.51 0.62
C ILE A 39 -5.97 -4.37 1.67
N ILE A 40 -4.77 -3.99 2.11
CA ILE A 40 -4.03 -4.74 3.14
C ILE A 40 -4.75 -4.72 4.48
N LEU A 41 -5.27 -3.56 4.91
CA LEU A 41 -6.05 -3.45 6.14
C LEU A 41 -7.30 -4.34 6.11
N SER A 42 -7.99 -4.39 4.97
CA SER A 42 -9.17 -5.24 4.79
C SER A 42 -8.79 -6.72 4.78
N PHE A 43 -7.68 -7.06 4.12
CA PHE A 43 -7.14 -8.42 4.09
C PHE A 43 -6.71 -8.92 5.47
N ASP A 44 -6.03 -8.10 6.26
CA ASP A 44 -5.65 -8.40 7.65
C ASP A 44 -6.90 -8.57 8.54
N ALA A 45 -7.92 -7.72 8.34
CA ALA A 45 -9.22 -7.85 9.00
C ALA A 45 -10.06 -9.05 8.50
N LYS A 46 -9.55 -9.86 7.55
CA LYS A 46 -10.26 -10.98 6.89
C LYS A 46 -11.59 -10.55 6.27
N LYS A 47 -11.69 -9.30 5.84
CA LYS A 47 -12.87 -8.74 5.17
C LYS A 47 -12.62 -8.72 3.67
N PRO A 48 -13.44 -9.41 2.86
CA PRO A 48 -13.34 -9.29 1.41
C PRO A 48 -13.64 -7.84 1.01
N ILE A 49 -12.81 -7.29 0.12
CA ILE A 49 -13.01 -5.94 -0.40
C ILE A 49 -13.26 -6.00 -1.90
N LEU A 50 -14.33 -5.32 -2.33
CA LEU A 50 -14.72 -5.30 -3.73
C LEU A 50 -14.08 -4.12 -4.46
N VAL A 51 -13.95 -4.24 -5.77
CA VAL A 51 -13.64 -3.11 -6.64
C VAL A 51 -14.63 -1.97 -6.39
N GLY A 52 -15.91 -2.29 -6.22
CA GLY A 52 -16.98 -1.32 -5.93
C GLY A 52 -16.74 -0.50 -4.66
N ASP A 53 -16.21 -1.14 -3.62
CA ASP A 53 -15.92 -0.46 -2.35
C ASP A 53 -14.73 0.47 -2.50
N LEU A 54 -13.70 0.04 -3.25
CA LEU A 54 -12.50 0.83 -3.51
C LEU A 54 -12.76 2.03 -4.40
N ILE A 55 -13.57 1.90 -5.46
CA ILE A 55 -13.91 3.03 -6.34
C ILE A 55 -14.87 4.01 -5.66
N SER A 56 -15.62 3.58 -4.64
CA SER A 56 -16.49 4.44 -3.85
C SER A 56 -15.72 5.31 -2.84
N LEU A 57 -14.40 5.12 -2.68
CA LEU A 57 -13.54 5.93 -1.82
C LEU A 57 -13.27 7.31 -2.43
N SER A 58 -14.27 8.18 -2.43
CA SER A 58 -14.18 9.54 -2.95
C SER A 58 -13.08 10.39 -2.29
N GLU A 59 -12.61 10.00 -1.10
CA GLU A 59 -11.48 10.62 -0.39
C GLU A 59 -10.15 10.44 -1.15
N LEU A 60 -9.99 9.35 -1.91
CA LEU A 60 -8.77 9.05 -2.67
C LEU A 60 -8.82 9.63 -4.09
N GLY A 61 -10.02 9.91 -4.62
CA GLY A 61 -10.20 10.51 -5.95
C GLY A 61 -11.50 10.15 -6.63
N SER A 62 -11.63 10.53 -7.91
CA SER A 62 -12.80 10.18 -8.72
C SER A 62 -12.85 8.68 -9.05
N GLN A 63 -14.05 8.13 -9.26
CA GLN A 63 -14.22 6.71 -9.61
C GLN A 63 -13.38 6.28 -10.83
N ALA A 64 -13.31 7.13 -11.86
CA ALA A 64 -12.51 6.87 -13.06
C ALA A 64 -11.01 6.82 -12.74
N THR A 65 -10.53 7.74 -11.90
CA THR A 65 -9.14 7.76 -11.43
C THR A 65 -8.81 6.51 -10.63
N LEU A 66 -9.64 6.14 -9.66
CA LEU A 66 -9.42 4.98 -8.79
C LEU A 66 -9.44 3.68 -9.58
N HIS A 67 -10.36 3.53 -10.54
CA HIS A 67 -10.38 2.37 -11.41
C HIS A 67 -9.11 2.26 -12.27
N GLY A 68 -8.60 3.39 -12.78
CA GLY A 68 -7.31 3.45 -13.49
C GLY A 68 -6.13 3.03 -12.60
N ARG A 69 -6.06 3.56 -11.37
CA ARG A 69 -5.01 3.24 -10.39
C ARG A 69 -5.07 1.79 -9.91
N LEU A 70 -6.27 1.25 -9.71
CA LEU A 70 -6.47 -0.15 -9.37
C LEU A 70 -5.95 -1.06 -10.49
N LYS A 71 -6.23 -0.71 -11.76
CA LYS A 71 -5.70 -1.45 -12.91
C LYS A 71 -4.17 -1.39 -12.96
N ASN A 72 -3.57 -0.23 -12.67
CA ASN A 72 -2.11 -0.10 -12.56
C ASN A 72 -1.53 -0.97 -11.44
N LEU A 73 -2.11 -0.94 -10.24
CA LEU A 73 -1.70 -1.80 -9.12
C LEU A 73 -1.75 -3.28 -9.50
N SER A 74 -2.78 -3.68 -10.26
CA SER A 74 -2.89 -5.05 -10.77
C SER A 74 -1.82 -5.35 -11.81
N ALA A 75 -1.52 -4.42 -12.73
CA ALA A 75 -0.49 -4.58 -13.75
C ALA A 75 0.93 -4.62 -13.16
N MET A 76 1.18 -3.85 -12.10
CA MET A 76 2.42 -3.90 -11.31
C MET A 76 2.54 -5.18 -10.47
N GLY A 77 1.47 -5.97 -10.38
CA GLY A 77 1.45 -7.23 -9.62
C GLY A 77 1.31 -7.05 -8.11
N TYR A 78 0.91 -5.88 -7.62
CA TYR A 78 0.64 -5.64 -6.19
C TYR A 78 -0.68 -6.23 -5.73
N ILE A 79 -1.68 -6.29 -6.61
CA ILE A 79 -3.01 -6.82 -6.28
C ILE A 79 -3.43 -7.87 -7.31
N LYS A 80 -4.35 -8.74 -6.90
CA LYS A 80 -5.05 -9.66 -7.79
C LYS A 80 -6.53 -9.39 -7.70
N MET A 81 -7.18 -9.36 -8.86
CA MET A 81 -8.62 -9.24 -8.96
C MET A 81 -9.17 -10.65 -9.22
N ALA A 82 -9.88 -11.22 -8.25
CA ALA A 82 -10.54 -12.50 -8.39
C ALA A 82 -12.04 -12.27 -8.65
N ALA A 83 -12.62 -13.05 -9.56
CA ALA A 83 -14.08 -13.13 -9.64
C ALA A 83 -14.53 -14.05 -8.50
N ASN A 84 -15.48 -13.60 -7.68
CA ASN A 84 -16.12 -14.48 -6.71
C ASN A 84 -16.92 -15.59 -7.41
N GLU A 85 -17.23 -16.65 -6.66
CA GLU A 85 -18.07 -17.79 -7.11
C GLU A 85 -19.40 -17.34 -7.74
N ASP A 86 -19.92 -16.19 -7.32
CA ASP A 86 -21.16 -15.58 -7.85
C ASP A 86 -20.99 -14.81 -9.18
N GLY A 87 -19.78 -14.76 -9.75
CA GLY A 87 -19.46 -14.18 -11.07
C GLY A 87 -19.69 -12.66 -11.23
N ARG A 88 -20.33 -12.00 -10.26
CA ARG A 88 -20.80 -10.61 -10.36
C ARG A 88 -19.95 -9.59 -9.62
N LYS A 89 -19.10 -10.01 -8.68
CA LYS A 89 -18.31 -9.11 -7.84
C LYS A 89 -16.82 -9.42 -8.00
N LYS A 90 -16.06 -8.43 -8.47
CA LYS A 90 -14.60 -8.50 -8.54
C LYS A 90 -14.07 -8.20 -7.14
N GLU A 91 -13.59 -9.23 -6.46
CA GLU A 91 -12.85 -9.09 -5.21
C GLU A 91 -11.41 -8.69 -5.51
N VAL A 92 -10.84 -7.89 -4.62
CA VAL A 92 -9.46 -7.44 -4.71
C VAL A 92 -8.68 -7.99 -3.51
N VAL A 93 -7.63 -8.75 -3.80
CA VAL A 93 -6.74 -9.31 -2.78
C VAL A 93 -5.30 -8.83 -3.00
N PRO A 94 -4.55 -8.54 -1.94
CA PRO A 94 -3.14 -8.17 -2.07
C PRO A 94 -2.34 -9.39 -2.54
N SER A 95 -1.32 -9.13 -3.37
CA SER A 95 -0.38 -10.16 -3.79
C SER A 95 0.74 -10.36 -2.77
N LYS A 96 1.53 -11.42 -2.94
CA LYS A 96 2.76 -11.63 -2.16
C LYS A 96 3.73 -10.44 -2.28
N MET A 97 3.73 -9.72 -3.40
CA MET A 97 4.59 -8.56 -3.60
C MET A 97 4.15 -7.38 -2.73
N ALA A 98 2.84 -7.15 -2.61
CA ALA A 98 2.31 -6.15 -1.70
C ALA A 98 2.64 -6.48 -0.25
N ILE A 99 2.38 -7.72 0.18
CA ILE A 99 2.70 -8.16 1.55
C ILE A 99 4.20 -7.95 1.86
N LYS A 100 5.08 -8.34 0.94
CA LYS A 100 6.53 -8.16 1.10
C LYS A 100 6.93 -6.69 1.26
N ARG A 101 6.32 -5.76 0.51
CA ARG A 101 6.59 -4.31 0.66
C ARG A 101 6.26 -3.87 2.09
N TYR A 102 5.13 -4.29 2.65
CA TYR A 102 4.72 -3.89 4.00
C TYR A 102 5.56 -4.55 5.09
N GLU A 103 6.06 -5.77 4.86
CA GLU A 103 7.08 -6.38 5.73
C GLU A 103 8.39 -5.58 5.72
N GLU A 104 8.84 -5.10 4.56
CA GLU A 104 10.04 -4.25 4.44
C GLU A 104 9.85 -2.92 5.18
N ILE A 105 8.69 -2.28 5.01
CA ILE A 105 8.29 -1.08 5.75
C ILE A 105 8.27 -1.35 7.26
N SER A 106 7.70 -2.47 7.69
CA SER A 106 7.67 -2.87 9.11
C SER A 106 9.09 -3.08 9.68
N LYS A 107 10.01 -3.66 8.90
CA LYS A 107 11.43 -3.75 9.29
C LYS A 107 12.08 -2.38 9.42
N CYS A 108 11.78 -1.43 8.54
CA CYS A 108 12.25 -0.05 8.65
C CYS A 108 11.71 0.61 9.93
N LEU A 109 10.43 0.41 10.26
CA LEU A 109 9.83 0.91 11.49
C LEU A 109 10.52 0.33 12.74
N ALA A 110 10.69 -1.00 12.78
CA ALA A 110 11.34 -1.68 13.90
C ALA A 110 12.79 -1.21 14.11
N LYS A 111 13.53 -0.96 13.02
CA LYS A 111 14.88 -0.37 13.09
C LYS A 111 14.86 1.04 13.65
N ALA A 112 13.96 1.90 13.15
CA ALA A 112 13.84 3.27 13.61
C ALA A 112 13.54 3.36 15.12
N VAL A 113 12.69 2.47 15.64
CA VAL A 113 12.35 2.39 17.07
C VAL A 113 13.51 1.81 17.89
N LYS A 114 14.21 0.77 17.39
CA LYS A 114 15.34 0.17 18.13
C LYS A 114 16.53 1.11 18.32
N GLU A 115 16.75 2.02 17.38
CA GLU A 115 17.84 2.99 17.47
C GLU A 115 17.45 4.25 18.29
N SER A 116 16.23 4.31 18.85
CA SER A 116 15.66 5.52 19.47
C SER A 116 15.97 5.75 20.93
#